data_AF-A0A1H6UMD6-F1
#
_entry.id   AF-A0A1H6UMD6-F1
#
_cell.length_a   1.000
_cell.length_b   1.000
_cell.length_c   1.000
_cell.angle_alpha   90.00
_cell.angle_beta   90.00
_cell.angle_gamma   90.00
#
_symmetry.space_group_name_H-M   'P 1'
#
loop_
_entity.id
_entity.type
_entity.pdbx_description
1 polymer ?
#
loop_
_entity_poly.entity_id
_entity_poly.type
_entity_poly.pdbx_seq_one_letter_code
_entity_poly.pdbx_strand_id
1 'polypeptide(L)'
;MFRRRADPTPESAAEPPLDPERELNFARAILGDRTFREVPDDDVLREAERLLFAWMTNETRLERPKLYDHYALVLLALIRENRALAGRVAALEAASAPEQGRG
;
A
#
# COMPACT_ATOMS: atom_id res chain seq x y z
N MET A 1 -15.96 44.97 11.76
CA MET A 1 -15.49 44.27 10.54
C MET A 1 -15.36 42.79 10.83
N PHE A 2 -16.32 41.97 10.39
CA PHE A 2 -16.26 40.52 10.54
C PHE A 2 -15.57 39.92 9.30
N ARG A 3 -14.39 39.31 9.48
CA ARG A 3 -13.76 38.50 8.42
C ARG A 3 -14.55 37.20 8.28
N ARG A 4 -15.23 37.02 7.15
CA ARG A 4 -15.79 35.73 6.70
C ARG A 4 -14.63 34.73 6.63
N ARG A 5 -14.62 33.70 7.49
CA ARG A 5 -13.82 32.50 7.22
C ARG A 5 -14.46 31.86 5.98
N ALA A 6 -13.69 31.76 4.91
CA ALA A 6 -14.08 30.93 3.77
C ALA A 6 -14.07 29.47 4.26
N ASP A 7 -15.14 28.75 3.97
CA ASP A 7 -15.17 27.29 4.16
C ASP A 7 -14.12 26.66 3.24
N PRO A 8 -13.31 25.69 3.73
CA PRO A 8 -12.40 24.96 2.87
C PRO A 8 -13.21 24.09 1.91
N THR A 9 -12.89 24.19 0.62
CA THR A 9 -13.41 23.34 -0.45
C THR A 9 -13.06 21.86 -0.19
N PRO A 10 -13.91 20.90 -0.61
CA PRO A 10 -13.71 19.47 -0.37
C PRO A 10 -12.61 18.83 -1.23
N GLU A 11 -11.76 19.64 -1.87
CA GLU A 11 -10.79 19.23 -2.88
C GLU A 11 -9.37 19.31 -2.29
N SER A 12 -9.08 18.37 -1.39
CA SER A 12 -7.76 17.87 -1.02
C SER A 12 -7.92 17.18 0.34
N ALA A 13 -8.33 15.91 0.30
CA ALA A 13 -8.05 15.02 1.41
C ALA A 13 -6.53 14.72 1.39
N ALA A 14 -5.71 15.74 1.62
CA ALA A 14 -4.32 15.53 1.94
C ALA A 14 -4.29 14.70 3.22
N GLU A 15 -3.76 13.48 3.10
CA GLU A 15 -3.55 12.62 4.25
C GLU A 15 -2.80 13.43 5.33
N PRO A 16 -3.25 13.40 6.60
CA PRO A 16 -2.68 14.24 7.62
C PRO A 16 -1.16 13.98 7.73
N PRO A 17 -0.34 15.02 7.91
CA PRO A 17 1.11 14.87 7.98
C PRO A 17 1.49 13.95 9.14
N LEU A 18 2.50 13.10 8.91
CA LEU A 18 3.02 12.18 9.91
C LEU A 18 3.79 12.93 11.00
N ASP A 19 3.58 12.54 12.26
CA ASP A 19 4.24 13.13 13.43
C ASP A 19 5.53 12.33 13.75
N PRO A 20 6.71 12.96 13.72
CA PRO A 20 8.00 12.27 13.92
C PRO A 20 8.22 11.75 15.34
N GLU A 21 7.47 12.24 16.33
CA GLU A 21 7.52 11.73 17.70
C GLU A 21 6.56 10.55 17.93
N ARG A 22 5.61 10.33 17.01
CA ARG A 22 4.60 9.29 17.15
C ARG A 22 5.15 7.92 16.74
N GLU A 23 5.08 6.97 17.67
CA GLU A 23 5.26 5.56 17.35
C GLU A 23 4.04 5.03 16.59
N LEU A 24 4.30 4.45 15.42
CA LEU A 24 3.26 3.93 14.53
C LEU A 24 3.26 2.41 14.53
N ASN A 25 2.06 1.86 14.55
CA ASN A 25 1.81 0.47 14.23
C ASN A 25 1.47 0.37 12.74
N PHE A 26 2.40 -0.10 11.92
CA PHE A 26 2.21 -0.10 10.47
C PHE A 26 1.08 -1.02 10.02
N ALA A 27 0.91 -2.18 10.65
CA ALA A 27 -0.21 -3.06 10.34
C ALA A 27 -1.54 -2.36 10.62
N ARG A 28 -1.67 -1.66 11.75
CA ARG A 28 -2.86 -0.88 12.08
C ARG A 28 -3.05 0.32 11.14
N ALA A 29 -1.98 0.98 10.73
CA ALA A 29 -2.06 2.10 9.80
C ALA A 29 -2.58 1.65 8.42
N ILE A 30 -2.12 0.49 7.92
CA ILE A 30 -2.58 -0.09 6.66
C ILE A 30 -4.03 -0.58 6.75
N LEU A 31 -4.36 -1.31 7.82
CA LEU A 31 -5.68 -1.94 7.97
C LEU A 31 -6.78 -0.94 8.38
N GLY A 32 -6.44 0.05 9.20
CA GLY A 32 -7.42 0.87 9.90
C GLY A 32 -8.30 -0.01 10.80
N ASP A 33 -9.62 0.05 10.59
CA ASP A 33 -10.61 -0.76 11.30
C ASP A 33 -11.00 -2.05 10.55
N ARG A 34 -10.35 -2.34 9.42
CA ARG A 34 -10.64 -3.49 8.56
C ARG A 34 -9.78 -4.70 8.94
N THR A 35 -10.24 -5.88 8.54
CA THR A 35 -9.42 -7.10 8.55
C THR A 35 -8.52 -7.17 7.32
N PHE A 36 -7.43 -7.94 7.38
CA PHE A 36 -6.48 -8.09 6.26
C PHE A 36 -7.09 -8.66 4.97
N ARG A 37 -8.30 -9.25 5.03
CA ARG A 37 -9.00 -9.78 3.85
C ARG A 37 -9.80 -8.70 3.11
N GLU A 38 -10.07 -7.59 3.75
CA GLU A 38 -10.91 -6.50 3.24
C GLU A 38 -10.08 -5.36 2.64
N VAL A 39 -8.75 -5.45 2.70
CA VAL A 39 -7.83 -4.46 2.11
C VAL A 39 -7.25 -5.04 0.83
N PRO A 40 -7.40 -4.36 -0.33
CA PRO A 40 -6.78 -4.77 -1.58
C PRO A 40 -5.25 -4.86 -1.47
N ASP A 41 -4.65 -5.80 -2.20
CA ASP A 41 -3.19 -5.99 -2.16
C ASP A 41 -2.45 -4.72 -2.61
N ASP A 42 -2.95 -4.00 -3.63
CA ASP A 42 -2.39 -2.71 -4.09
C ASP A 42 -2.38 -1.62 -2.99
N ASP A 43 -3.45 -1.54 -2.20
CA ASP A 43 -3.53 -0.58 -1.08
C ASP A 43 -2.54 -0.95 0.03
N VAL A 44 -2.41 -2.24 0.32
CA VAL A 44 -1.42 -2.75 1.28
C VAL A 44 -0.01 -2.37 0.82
N LEU A 45 0.33 -2.62 -0.45
CA LEU A 45 1.66 -2.36 -1.00
C LEU A 45 1.99 -0.87 -1.02
N ARG A 46 1.07 -0.03 -1.52
CA ARG A 46 1.25 1.43 -1.57
C ARG A 46 1.47 2.02 -0.19
N GLU A 47 0.62 1.66 0.77
CA GLU A 47 0.72 2.23 2.12
C GLU A 47 1.93 1.68 2.88
N ALA A 48 2.28 0.41 2.67
CA ALA A 48 3.52 -0.15 3.20
C ALA A 48 4.76 0.56 2.65
N GLU A 49 4.81 0.84 1.34
CA GLU A 49 5.91 1.60 0.72
C GLU A 49 6.04 2.98 1.35
N ARG A 50 4.92 3.72 1.50
CA ARG A 50 4.88 5.05 2.11
C ARG A 50 5.42 5.03 3.55
N LEU A 51 4.94 4.10 4.37
CA LEU A 51 5.33 3.98 5.78
C LEU A 51 6.80 3.53 5.93
N LEU A 52 7.25 2.56 5.12
CA LEU A 52 8.63 2.11 5.12
C LEU A 52 9.56 3.23 4.68
N PHE A 53 9.21 4.00 3.65
CA PHE A 53 9.97 5.15 3.22
C PHE A 53 10.10 6.18 4.35
N ALA A 54 8.99 6.58 4.96
CA ALA A 54 8.98 7.53 6.08
C ALA A 54 9.79 7.03 7.29
N TRP A 55 9.79 5.73 7.57
CA TRP A 55 10.63 5.15 8.62
C TRP A 55 12.11 5.14 8.24
N MET A 56 12.46 4.77 7.02
CA MET A 56 13.84 4.79 6.52
C MET A 56 14.43 6.20 6.48
N THR A 57 13.60 7.24 6.29
CA THR A 57 14.01 8.65 6.33
C THR A 57 13.96 9.26 7.74
N ASN A 58 13.58 8.49 8.77
CA ASN A 58 13.38 8.93 10.16
C ASN A 58 12.26 10.00 10.33
N GLU A 59 11.33 10.11 9.37
CA GLU A 59 10.13 10.94 9.50
C GLU A 59 9.09 10.32 10.45
N THR A 60 9.18 9.01 10.69
CA THR A 60 8.34 8.30 11.68
C THR A 60 9.12 7.28 12.49
N ARG A 61 8.57 6.93 13.64
CA ARG A 61 9.06 5.82 14.48
C ARG A 61 8.10 4.65 14.41
N LEU A 62 8.65 3.44 14.47
CA LEU A 62 7.88 2.21 14.50
C LEU A 62 7.72 1.71 15.94
N GLU A 63 6.50 1.34 16.31
CA GLU A 63 6.21 0.69 17.59
C GLU A 63 6.90 -0.69 17.66
N ARG A 64 7.89 -0.85 18.55
CA ARG A 64 8.51 -2.16 18.81
C ARG A 64 7.62 -2.97 19.74
N PRO A 65 7.47 -4.31 19.58
CA PRO A 65 8.14 -5.23 18.64
C PRO A 65 7.29 -5.60 17.41
N LYS A 66 6.33 -4.77 16.98
CA LYS A 66 5.25 -5.14 16.04
C LYS A 66 5.65 -5.22 14.56
N LEU A 67 6.95 -5.20 14.29
CA LEU A 67 7.49 -5.20 12.92
C LEU A 67 7.12 -6.48 12.15
N TYR A 68 7.03 -7.63 12.81
CA TYR A 68 6.71 -8.91 12.15
C TYR A 68 5.29 -8.96 11.59
N ASP A 69 4.31 -8.39 12.31
CA ASP A 69 2.91 -8.35 11.87
C ASP A 69 2.77 -7.53 10.58
N HIS A 70 3.53 -6.44 10.46
CA HIS A 70 3.60 -5.64 9.24
C HIS A 70 4.24 -6.42 8.08
N TYR A 71 5.39 -7.07 8.29
CA TYR A 71 6.03 -7.84 7.21
C TYR A 71 5.19 -9.02 6.72
N ALA A 72 4.43 -9.67 7.60
CA ALA A 72 3.52 -10.73 7.19
C ALA A 72 2.45 -10.21 6.23
N LEU A 73 1.90 -9.01 6.50
CA LEU A 73 0.89 -8.37 5.65
C LEU A 73 1.46 -8.02 4.27
N VAL A 74 2.62 -7.37 4.23
CA VAL A 74 3.29 -6.99 2.98
C VAL A 74 3.70 -8.21 2.17
N LEU A 75 4.29 -9.22 2.82
CA LEU A 75 4.71 -10.45 2.16
C LEU A 75 3.53 -11.19 1.52
N LEU A 76 2.39 -11.25 2.20
CA LEU A 76 1.20 -11.88 1.65
C LEU A 76 0.69 -11.16 0.40
N ALA A 77 0.62 -9.82 0.43
CA ALA A 77 0.23 -9.02 -0.72
C ALA A 77 1.19 -9.23 -1.91
N LEU A 78 2.51 -9.21 -1.67
CA LEU A 78 3.52 -9.47 -2.69
C LEU A 78 3.37 -10.86 -3.33
N ILE A 79 3.09 -11.91 -2.54
CA ILE A 79 2.90 -13.26 -3.05
C ILE A 79 1.69 -13.34 -4.00
N ARG A 80 0.59 -12.64 -3.67
CA ARG A 80 -0.62 -12.63 -4.48
C ARG A 80 -0.43 -11.85 -5.77
N GLU A 81 0.14 -10.65 -5.69
CA GLU A 81 0.46 -9.85 -6.87
C GLU A 81 1.45 -10.57 -7.79
N ASN A 82 2.47 -11.23 -7.23
CA ASN A 82 3.39 -12.01 -8.04
C ASN A 82 2.69 -13.14 -8.81
N ARG A 83 1.74 -13.85 -8.19
CA ARG A 83 0.94 -14.89 -8.87
C ARG A 83 0.03 -14.30 -9.95
N ALA A 84 -0.59 -13.14 -9.69
CA ALA A 84 -1.44 -12.46 -10.66
C ALA A 84 -0.63 -12.02 -11.89
N LEU A 85 0.55 -11.41 -11.67
CA LEU A 85 1.46 -11.00 -12.73
C LEU A 85 1.99 -12.20 -13.51
N ALA A 86 2.39 -13.28 -12.84
CA ALA A 86 2.83 -14.51 -13.51
C ALA A 86 1.73 -15.08 -14.43
N GLY A 87 0.47 -15.07 -13.98
CA GLY A 87 -0.67 -15.49 -14.81
C GLY A 87 -0.87 -14.59 -16.04
N ARG A 88 -0.74 -13.27 -15.88
CA ARG A 88 -0.83 -12.30 -16.99
C ARG A 88 0.30 -12.49 -18.00
N VAL A 89 1.53 -12.69 -17.52
CA VAL A 89 2.70 -12.96 -18.38
C VAL A 89 2.49 -14.25 -19.16
N ALA A 90 2.09 -15.33 -18.50
CA ALA A 90 1.83 -16.61 -19.17
C ALA A 90 0.74 -16.49 -20.26
N ALA A 91 -0.32 -15.71 -20.01
CA ALA A 91 -1.36 -15.46 -21.00
C ALA A 91 -0.85 -14.67 -22.21
N LEU A 92 -0.01 -13.65 -21.97
CA LEU A 92 0.61 -12.85 -23.04
C LEU A 92 1.60 -13.68 -23.86
N GLU A 93 2.40 -14.53 -23.20
CA GLU A 93 3.32 -15.46 -23.85
C GLU A 93 2.57 -16.48 -24.71
N ALA A 94 1.46 -17.03 -24.22
CA ALA A 94 0.61 -17.95 -24.99
C ALA A 94 -0.05 -17.28 -26.20
N ALA A 95 -0.48 -16.03 -26.08
CA ALA A 95 -1.07 -15.26 -27.18
C ALA A 95 -0.03 -14.80 -28.22
N SER A 96 1.23 -14.65 -27.79
CA SER A 96 2.34 -14.18 -28.64
C SER A 96 3.13 -15.33 -29.28
N ALA A 97 2.85 -16.57 -28.90
CA ALA A 97 3.42 -17.74 -29.56
C ALA A 97 2.92 -17.78 -31.02
N PRO A 98 3.81 -17.65 -32.03
CA PRO A 98 3.39 -17.68 -33.42
C PRO A 98 2.67 -19.00 -33.72
N GLU A 99 1.66 -18.97 -34.60
CA GLU A 99 1.14 -20.15 -35.31
C GLU A 99 2.27 -20.77 -36.17
N GLN A 100 3.31 -21.32 -35.55
CA GLN A 100 4.29 -22.15 -36.24
C GLN A 100 3.66 -23.51 -36.47
N GLY A 101 2.98 -23.63 -37.61
CA GLY A 101 2.50 -24.91 -38.14
C GLY A 101 1.02 -24.95 -38.50
N ARG A 102 0.52 -24.01 -39.30
CA ARG A 102 -0.51 -24.37 -40.29
C ARG A 102 0.20 -24.36 -41.65
N GLY A 103 0.22 -25.55 -42.25
CA GLY A 103 1.01 -25.90 -43.43
C GLY A 103 0.54 -25.26 -44.71
#